data_AF-A0A8H7XTP1-F1
#
_entry.id   AF-A0A8H7XTP1-F1
#
_cell.length_a   1.000
_cell.length_b   1.000
_cell.length_c   1.000
_cell.angle_alpha   90.00
_cell.angle_beta   90.00
_cell.angle_gamma   90.00
#
_symmetry.space_group_name_H-M   'P 1'
#
loop_
_entity.id
_entity.type
_entity.pdbx_description
1 polymer ?
#
loop_
_entity_poly.entity_id
_entity_poly.type
_entity_poly.pdbx_seq_one_letter_code
_entity_poly.pdbx_strand_id
1 'polypeptide(L)'
;MYSHKRKIIILLISGFAVEIVSALTMFISTDVLAYTMPDPSPGIHICLRVPKRNFIFVAPIIIVLFESLLFTLSLYRGLHYYRLQKSVPKCKLQPPHSLGTILFRDSIVFPFFTVTFLIASIVAMASLPMLAIQITYTITAAWPAIAGPRLILNLREVYYKSFKDECDRSVDYNIDIDLIEPWFEEE
;
A
#
# COMPACT_ATOMS: atom_id res chain seq x y z
N MET A 1 -2.97 19.80 -8.80
CA MET A 1 -2.97 18.33 -8.50
C MET A 1 -3.40 17.96 -7.06
N TYR A 2 -3.99 18.89 -6.29
CA TYR A 2 -4.31 18.73 -4.85
C TYR A 2 -5.80 19.01 -4.54
N SER A 3 -6.74 18.64 -5.41
CA SER A 3 -8.16 18.55 -5.04
C SER A 3 -8.50 17.15 -4.50
N HIS A 4 -7.52 16.51 -3.85
CA HIS A 4 -7.71 15.22 -3.24
C HIS A 4 -8.65 15.41 -2.05
N LYS A 5 -9.84 14.81 -2.13
CA LYS A 5 -10.92 15.02 -1.16
C LYS A 5 -10.37 14.81 0.25
N ARG A 6 -10.24 15.90 1.03
CA ARG A 6 -9.72 15.89 2.41
C ARG A 6 -10.36 14.79 3.26
N LYS A 7 -11.62 14.44 2.94
CA LYS A 7 -12.36 13.31 3.51
C LYS A 7 -11.62 11.98 3.46
N ILE A 8 -10.97 11.63 2.34
CA ILE A 8 -10.24 10.35 2.20
C ILE A 8 -9.00 10.37 3.08
N ILE A 9 -8.27 11.49 3.10
CA ILE A 9 -7.07 11.64 3.94
C ILE A 9 -7.44 11.55 5.42
N ILE A 10 -8.49 12.26 5.84
CA ILE A 10 -8.99 12.20 7.22
C ILE A 10 -9.39 10.76 7.58
N LEU A 11 -10.11 10.07 6.70
CA LEU A 11 -10.52 8.68 6.90
C LEU A 11 -9.31 7.75 7.05
N LEU A 12 -8.28 7.90 6.21
CA LEU A 12 -7.06 7.11 6.29
C LEU A 12 -6.29 7.36 7.58
N ILE A 13 -6.11 8.63 7.96
CA ILE A 13 -5.45 8.99 9.22
C ILE A 13 -6.22 8.44 10.42
N SER A 14 -7.55 8.55 10.43
CA SER A 14 -8.36 8.00 11.53
C SER A 14 -8.29 6.48 11.58
N GLY A 15 -8.31 5.79 10.44
CA GLY A 15 -8.18 4.33 10.38
C GLY A 15 -6.83 3.86 10.89
N PHE A 16 -5.75 4.53 10.48
CA PHE A 16 -4.40 4.25 10.93
C PHE A 16 -4.21 4.49 12.43
N ALA A 17 -4.81 5.55 12.98
CA ALA A 17 -4.80 5.80 14.42
C ALA A 17 -5.50 4.68 15.20
N VAL A 18 -6.66 4.22 14.71
CA VAL A 18 -7.39 3.08 15.32
C VAL A 18 -6.55 1.81 15.26
N GLU A 19 -5.87 1.55 14.15
CA GLU A 19 -4.96 0.43 14.00
C GLU A 19 -3.83 0.47 15.04
N ILE A 20 -3.13 1.61 15.18
CA ILE A 20 -2.07 1.79 16.18
C ILE A 20 -2.59 1.54 17.60
N VAL A 21 -3.73 2.14 17.95
CA VAL A 21 -4.33 1.97 19.29
C VAL A 21 -4.68 0.51 19.54
N SER A 22 -5.22 -0.19 18.54
CA SER A 22 -5.55 -1.61 18.66
C SER A 22 -4.31 -2.49 18.84
N ALA A 23 -3.24 -2.21 18.10
CA ALA A 23 -1.97 -2.93 18.19
C ALA A 23 -1.27 -2.69 19.54
N LEU A 24 -1.25 -1.44 20.02
CA LEU A 24 -0.73 -1.10 21.35
C LEU A 24 -1.51 -1.78 22.46
N THR A 25 -2.84 -1.79 22.36
CA THR A 25 -3.70 -2.45 23.34
C THR A 25 -3.44 -3.96 23.37
N MET A 26 -3.24 -4.58 22.20
CA MET A 26 -2.86 -5.99 22.09
C MET A 26 -1.51 -6.24 22.77
N PHE A 27 -0.50 -5.42 22.49
CA PHE A 27 0.85 -5.55 23.03
C PHE A 27 0.89 -5.41 24.56
N ILE A 28 0.20 -4.40 25.10
CA ILE A 28 0.09 -4.19 26.55
C ILE A 28 -0.66 -5.37 27.20
N SER A 29 -1.73 -5.85 26.56
CA SER A 29 -2.51 -6.98 27.08
C SER A 29 -1.70 -8.28 27.08
N THR A 30 -0.86 -8.51 26.06
CA THR A 30 0.06 -9.66 26.02
C THR A 30 1.12 -9.59 27.11
N ASP A 31 1.59 -8.39 27.45
CA ASP A 31 2.63 -8.22 28.48
C ASP A 31 2.09 -8.41 29.89
N VAL A 32 0.89 -7.90 30.18
CA VAL A 32 0.32 -7.91 31.55
C VAL A 32 -0.37 -9.23 31.90
N LEU A 33 -1.00 -9.92 30.94
CA LEU A 33 -1.86 -11.10 31.19
C LEU A 33 -1.23 -12.43 30.79
N ALA A 34 0.09 -12.48 30.67
CA ALA A 34 0.78 -13.66 30.20
C ALA A 34 0.74 -14.82 31.21
N TYR A 35 0.40 -16.01 30.70
CA TYR A 35 0.59 -17.27 31.41
C TYR A 35 1.86 -17.95 30.90
N THR A 36 2.61 -18.58 31.80
CA THR A 36 3.76 -19.42 31.46
C THR A 36 3.25 -20.73 30.85
N MET A 37 3.61 -21.00 29.59
CA MET A 37 3.37 -22.30 28.98
C MET A 37 4.30 -23.36 29.60
N PRO A 38 3.84 -24.60 29.80
CA PRO A 38 4.71 -25.70 30.21
C PRO A 38 5.78 -25.95 29.14
N ASP A 39 7.00 -26.23 29.60
CA ASP A 39 8.17 -26.35 28.73
C ASP A 39 7.98 -27.42 27.65
N PRO A 40 8.28 -27.14 26.37
CA PRO A 40 8.06 -28.08 25.27
C PRO A 40 9.02 -29.28 25.30
N SER A 41 10.12 -29.19 26.08
CA SER A 41 11.11 -30.24 26.27
C SER A 41 11.84 -30.03 27.59
N PRO A 42 12.21 -31.09 28.33
CA PRO A 42 13.04 -30.97 29.51
C PRO A 42 14.36 -30.25 29.18
N GLY A 43 14.67 -29.19 29.94
CA GLY A 43 15.89 -28.39 29.80
C GLY A 43 15.80 -27.16 28.87
N ILE A 44 14.68 -26.96 28.16
CA ILE A 44 14.45 -25.76 27.34
C ILE A 44 13.29 -24.96 27.95
N HIS A 45 13.64 -23.96 28.76
CA HIS A 45 12.66 -23.03 29.32
C HIS A 45 12.33 -21.93 28.31
N ILE A 46 11.27 -22.13 27.52
CA ILE A 46 10.79 -21.09 26.61
C ILE A 46 9.77 -20.25 27.36
N CYS A 47 10.16 -19.03 27.74
CA CYS A 47 9.24 -18.01 28.25
C CYS A 47 8.38 -17.46 27.10
N LEU A 48 7.44 -18.26 26.58
CA LEU A 48 6.48 -17.81 25.59
C LEU A 48 5.23 -17.27 26.29
N ARG A 49 5.05 -15.95 26.24
CA ARG A 49 3.85 -15.27 26.74
C ARG A 49 2.76 -15.34 25.69
N VAL A 50 1.64 -16.00 26.01
CA VAL A 50 0.54 -16.19 25.06
C VAL A 50 -0.67 -15.38 25.53
N PRO A 51 -1.25 -14.48 24.70
CA PRO A 51 -2.42 -13.72 25.09
C PRO A 51 -3.63 -14.61 25.33
N LYS A 52 -4.58 -14.12 26.14
CA LYS A 52 -5.91 -14.74 26.26
C LYS A 52 -6.57 -14.83 24.88
N ARG A 53 -7.06 -16.04 24.56
CA ARG A 53 -7.66 -16.44 23.27
C ARG A 53 -8.73 -15.48 22.74
N ASN A 54 -9.46 -14.78 23.60
CA ASN A 54 -10.56 -13.90 23.18
C ASN A 54 -10.07 -12.59 22.53
N PHE A 55 -8.89 -12.08 22.89
CA PHE A 55 -8.37 -10.81 22.35
C PHE A 55 -7.45 -10.99 21.14
N ILE A 56 -7.00 -12.21 20.88
CA ILE A 56 -6.03 -12.50 19.82
C ILE A 56 -6.59 -12.27 18.41
N PHE A 57 -7.91 -12.32 18.24
CA PHE A 57 -8.58 -12.12 16.94
C PHE A 57 -8.93 -10.66 16.65
N VAL A 58 -9.01 -9.79 17.65
CA VAL A 58 -9.51 -8.42 17.48
C VAL A 58 -8.53 -7.57 16.66
N ALA A 59 -7.25 -7.58 17.03
CA ALA A 59 -6.22 -6.82 16.33
C ALA A 59 -6.04 -7.22 14.85
N PRO A 60 -5.87 -8.51 14.49
CA PRO A 60 -5.71 -8.89 13.09
C PRO A 60 -6.95 -8.56 12.25
N ILE A 61 -8.16 -8.64 12.81
CA ILE A 61 -9.39 -8.22 12.09
C ILE A 61 -9.37 -6.73 11.75
N ILE A 62 -8.98 -5.87 12.70
CA ILE A 62 -8.88 -4.42 12.47
C ILE A 62 -7.85 -4.11 11.39
N ILE A 63 -6.68 -4.76 11.45
CA ILE A 63 -5.60 -4.61 10.46
C ILE A 63 -6.11 -5.03 9.06
N VAL A 64 -6.78 -6.18 8.95
CA VAL A 64 -7.35 -6.64 7.67
C VAL A 64 -8.40 -5.67 7.14
N LEU A 65 -9.25 -5.13 8.01
CA LEU A 65 -10.25 -4.13 7.64
C LEU A 65 -9.59 -2.88 7.05
N PHE A 66 -8.56 -2.35 7.72
CA PHE A 66 -7.82 -1.18 7.23
C PHE A 66 -7.08 -1.45 5.91
N GLU A 67 -6.39 -2.59 5.81
CA GLU A 67 -5.68 -3.00 4.60
C GLU A 67 -6.65 -3.26 3.43
N SER A 68 -7.81 -3.84 3.68
CA SER A 68 -8.86 -4.02 2.67
C SER A 68 -9.41 -2.69 2.16
N LEU A 69 -9.47 -1.67 3.03
CA LEU A 69 -9.88 -0.33 2.68
C LEU A 69 -8.83 0.35 1.80
N LEU A 70 -7.55 0.24 2.14
CA LEU A 70 -6.43 0.69 1.31
C LEU A 70 -6.42 0.02 -0.05
N PHE A 71 -6.61 -1.30 -0.08
CA PHE A 71 -6.72 -2.08 -1.30
C PHE A 71 -7.88 -1.60 -2.17
N THR A 72 -9.06 -1.43 -1.59
CA THR A 72 -10.26 -0.98 -2.31
C THR A 72 -10.10 0.42 -2.88
N LEU A 73 -9.53 1.36 -2.13
CA LEU A 73 -9.25 2.71 -2.61
C LEU A 73 -8.24 2.70 -3.77
N SER A 74 -7.19 1.89 -3.65
CA SER A 74 -6.16 1.72 -4.68
C SER A 74 -6.75 1.12 -5.96
N LEU A 75 -7.57 0.07 -5.81
CA LEU A 75 -8.26 -0.59 -6.90
C LEU A 75 -9.27 0.34 -7.58
N TYR A 76 -10.08 1.06 -6.81
CA TYR A 76 -11.06 2.01 -7.33
C TYR A 76 -10.37 3.09 -8.18
N ARG A 77 -9.26 3.62 -7.70
CA ARG A 77 -8.51 4.66 -8.41
C ARG A 77 -7.82 4.11 -9.65
N GLY A 78 -7.24 2.92 -9.57
CA GLY A 78 -6.65 2.24 -10.72
C GLY A 78 -7.69 1.95 -11.80
N LEU A 79 -8.88 1.46 -11.40
CA LEU A 79 -9.97 1.17 -12.33
C LEU A 79 -10.55 2.44 -12.96
N HIS A 80 -10.68 3.51 -12.18
CA HIS A 80 -11.11 4.81 -12.70
C HIS A 80 -10.13 5.36 -13.74
N TYR A 81 -8.82 5.27 -13.46
CA TYR A 81 -7.79 5.69 -14.41
C TYR A 81 -7.80 4.85 -15.70
N TYR A 82 -7.91 3.51 -15.55
CA TYR A 82 -8.01 2.59 -16.69
C TYR A 82 -9.22 2.88 -17.58
N ARG A 83 -10.39 3.15 -16.96
CA ARG A 83 -11.60 3.53 -17.71
C ARG A 83 -11.44 4.88 -18.43
N LEU A 84 -10.83 5.87 -17.78
CA LEU A 84 -10.58 7.17 -18.38
C LEU A 84 -9.68 7.03 -19.62
N GLN A 85 -8.60 6.25 -19.51
CA GLN A 85 -7.69 6.00 -20.62
C GLN A 85 -8.35 5.24 -21.78
N LYS A 86 -9.30 4.34 -21.50
CA LYS A 86 -10.08 3.63 -22.53
C LYS A 86 -11.09 4.52 -23.24
N SER A 87 -11.63 5.53 -22.55
CA SER A 87 -12.64 6.45 -23.10
C SER A 87 -12.08 7.61 -23.93
N VAL A 88 -10.77 7.88 -23.88
CA VAL A 88 -10.16 8.88 -24.77
C VAL A 88 -9.99 8.24 -26.15
N PRO A 89 -10.72 8.71 -27.19
CA PRO A 89 -10.57 8.19 -28.54
C PRO A 89 -9.14 8.46 -29.02
N LYS A 90 -8.57 7.44 -29.66
CA LYS A 90 -7.19 7.32 -30.16
C LYS A 90 -6.71 8.56 -30.94
N CYS A 91 -6.23 9.61 -30.27
CA CYS A 91 -5.24 10.50 -30.86
C CYS A 91 -3.92 9.74 -30.85
N LYS A 92 -3.64 9.14 -32.01
CA LYS A 92 -2.38 8.48 -32.36
C LYS A 92 -1.23 9.43 -32.09
N LEU A 93 -0.52 9.32 -30.96
CA LEU A 93 0.90 9.72 -30.86
C LEU A 93 1.57 9.38 -29.50
N GLN A 94 0.90 8.75 -28.54
CA GLN A 94 1.59 8.31 -27.31
C GLN A 94 1.90 6.81 -27.32
N PRO A 95 3.14 6.41 -26.98
CA PRO A 95 3.59 5.03 -27.08
C PRO A 95 2.75 4.09 -26.19
N PRO A 96 2.56 2.83 -26.63
CA PRO A 96 1.64 1.85 -26.02
C PRO A 96 2.04 1.37 -24.61
N HIS A 97 3.16 1.84 -24.09
CA HIS A 97 3.66 1.53 -22.75
C HIS A 97 3.49 2.75 -21.86
N SER A 98 2.26 3.11 -21.54
CA SER A 98 2.01 4.06 -20.46
C SER A 98 2.58 3.47 -19.17
N LEU A 99 3.72 4.01 -18.74
CA LEU A 99 4.46 3.62 -17.54
C LEU A 99 3.54 3.61 -16.31
N GLY A 100 2.53 4.49 -16.29
CA GLY A 100 1.48 4.51 -15.28
C GLY A 100 0.65 3.22 -15.22
N THR A 101 0.42 2.55 -16.35
CA THR A 101 -0.34 1.28 -16.40
C THR A 101 0.45 0.14 -15.76
N ILE A 102 1.77 0.07 -16.00
CA ILE A 102 2.66 -0.92 -15.40
C ILE A 102 2.80 -0.63 -13.89
N LEU A 103 2.93 0.65 -13.52
CA LEU A 103 3.06 1.05 -12.13
C LEU A 103 1.78 0.81 -11.31
N PHE A 104 0.61 1.08 -11.89
CA PHE A 104 -0.67 0.77 -11.26
C PHE A 104 -0.84 -0.73 -11.08
N ARG A 105 -0.37 -1.54 -12.06
CA ARG A 105 -0.38 -2.99 -11.94
C ARG A 105 0.47 -3.45 -10.76
N ASP A 106 1.70 -2.97 -10.65
CA ASP A 106 2.59 -3.38 -9.57
C ASP A 106 2.13 -2.82 -8.20
N SER A 107 1.65 -1.58 -8.16
CA SER A 107 1.13 -0.93 -6.94
C SER A 107 -0.15 -1.58 -6.37
N ILE A 108 -1.00 -2.18 -7.21
CA ILE A 108 -2.22 -2.91 -6.75
C ILE A 108 -1.90 -4.34 -6.33
N VAL A 109 -0.91 -4.96 -6.97
CA VAL A 109 -0.47 -6.32 -6.64
C VAL A 109 0.12 -6.40 -5.23
N PHE A 110 0.81 -5.36 -4.75
CA PHE A 110 1.33 -5.30 -3.38
C PHE A 110 0.26 -5.40 -2.28
N PRO A 111 -0.76 -4.52 -2.20
CA PRO A 111 -1.82 -4.61 -1.22
C PRO A 111 -2.69 -5.86 -1.42
N PHE A 112 -2.79 -6.39 -2.64
CA PHE A 112 -3.45 -7.68 -2.88
C PHE A 112 -2.74 -8.83 -2.14
N PHE A 113 -1.42 -8.91 -2.28
CA PHE A 113 -0.64 -9.91 -1.53
C PHE A 113 -0.70 -9.68 -0.02
N THR A 114 -0.61 -8.43 0.44
CA THR A 114 -0.73 -8.10 1.87
C THR A 114 -2.06 -8.60 2.44
N VAL A 115 -3.19 -8.29 1.79
CA VAL A 115 -4.52 -8.76 2.20
C VAL A 115 -4.59 -10.29 2.15
N THR A 116 -4.01 -10.92 1.13
CA THR A 116 -3.99 -12.39 1.00
C THR A 116 -3.22 -13.05 2.15
N PHE A 117 -2.02 -12.55 2.49
CA PHE A 117 -1.23 -13.05 3.61
C PHE A 117 -1.92 -12.84 4.96
N LEU A 118 -2.59 -11.70 5.13
CA LEU A 118 -3.37 -11.41 6.34
C LEU A 118 -4.58 -12.35 6.50
N ILE A 119 -5.34 -12.59 5.42
CA ILE A 119 -6.45 -13.57 5.44
C ILE A 119 -5.90 -14.98 5.75
N ALA A 120 -4.80 -15.38 5.10
CA ALA A 120 -4.15 -16.65 5.37
C ALA A 120 -3.70 -16.76 6.83
N SER A 121 -3.21 -15.66 7.42
CA SER A 121 -2.85 -15.59 8.84
C SER A 121 -4.06 -15.82 9.75
N ILE A 122 -5.21 -15.21 9.46
CA ILE A 122 -6.45 -15.43 10.23
C ILE A 122 -6.91 -16.88 10.12
N VAL A 123 -6.91 -17.45 8.91
CA VAL A 123 -7.29 -18.86 8.70
C VAL A 123 -6.33 -19.80 9.43
N ALA A 124 -5.04 -19.48 9.42
CA ALA A 124 -4.03 -20.22 10.16
C ALA A 124 -4.28 -20.17 11.67
N MET A 125 -4.62 -19.00 12.22
CA MET A 125 -4.98 -18.88 13.63
C MET A 125 -6.24 -19.66 14.02
N ALA A 126 -7.17 -19.87 13.08
CA ALA A 126 -8.40 -20.60 13.34
C ALA A 126 -8.24 -22.13 13.30
N SER A 127 -7.27 -22.66 12.54
CA SER A 127 -7.24 -24.08 12.18
C SER A 127 -5.88 -24.77 12.27
N LEU A 128 -4.77 -24.02 12.32
CA LEU A 128 -3.42 -24.58 12.26
C LEU A 128 -2.70 -24.60 13.63
N PRO A 129 -1.69 -25.49 13.79
CA PRO A 129 -0.88 -25.55 15.00
C PRO A 129 -0.03 -24.29 15.20
N MET A 130 0.38 -24.04 16.43
CA MET A 130 1.08 -22.82 16.87
C MET A 130 2.34 -22.49 16.05
N LEU A 131 3.09 -23.52 15.63
CA LEU A 131 4.27 -23.35 14.78
C LEU A 131 3.93 -22.70 13.43
N ALA A 132 2.84 -23.13 12.80
CA ALA A 132 2.41 -22.60 11.51
C ALA A 132 1.88 -21.16 11.64
N ILE A 133 1.22 -20.84 12.76
CA ILE A 133 0.80 -19.46 13.07
C ILE A 133 2.02 -18.54 13.15
N GLN A 134 3.07 -18.96 13.86
CA GLN A 134 4.29 -18.17 14.01
C GLN A 134 4.98 -17.92 12.67
N ILE A 135 5.11 -18.96 11.82
CA ILE A 135 5.70 -18.83 10.47
C ILE A 135 4.87 -17.88 9.61
N THR A 136 3.55 -17.99 9.67
CA THR A 136 2.67 -17.16 8.82
C THR A 136 2.73 -15.71 9.29
N TYR A 137 2.76 -15.46 10.60
CA TYR A 137 2.92 -14.13 11.17
C TYR A 137 4.26 -13.47 10.78
N THR A 138 5.37 -14.22 10.83
CA THR A 138 6.68 -13.67 10.44
C THR A 138 6.76 -13.33 8.96
N ILE A 139 6.18 -14.16 8.09
CA ILE A 139 6.09 -13.89 6.64
C ILE A 139 5.25 -12.63 6.41
N THR A 140 4.07 -12.54 7.04
CA THR A 140 3.19 -11.37 6.93
C THR A 140 3.88 -10.10 7.42
N ALA A 141 4.66 -10.16 8.50
CA ALA A 141 5.42 -9.02 9.02
C ALA A 141 6.62 -8.62 8.14
N ALA A 142 7.26 -9.59 7.49
CA ALA A 142 8.39 -9.33 6.58
C ALA A 142 7.93 -8.74 5.24
N TRP A 143 6.71 -9.05 4.80
CA TRP A 143 6.20 -8.64 3.49
C TRP A 143 6.18 -7.11 3.29
N PRO A 144 5.66 -6.28 4.21
CA PRO A 144 5.74 -4.82 4.12
C PRO A 144 7.17 -4.28 3.98
N ALA A 145 8.15 -4.91 4.64
CA ALA A 145 9.55 -4.50 4.54
C ALA A 145 10.15 -4.74 3.14
N ILE A 146 9.65 -5.73 2.41
CA ILE A 146 10.07 -6.04 1.03
C ILE A 146 9.28 -5.19 0.03
N ALA A 147 7.97 -5.07 0.24
CA ALA A 147 7.06 -4.36 -0.67
C ALA A 147 7.22 -2.84 -0.58
N GLY A 148 7.42 -2.30 0.62
CA GLY A 148 7.48 -0.86 0.89
C GLY A 148 8.55 -0.13 0.07
N PRO A 149 9.82 -0.55 0.11
CA PRO A 149 10.88 0.09 -0.68
C PRO A 149 10.62 0.04 -2.18
N ARG A 150 10.08 -1.08 -2.70
CA ARG A 150 9.74 -1.22 -4.13
C ARG A 150 8.62 -0.26 -4.54
N LEU A 151 7.61 -0.10 -3.70
CA LEU A 151 6.53 0.86 -3.93
C LEU A 151 7.06 2.29 -3.98
N ILE A 152 7.94 2.67 -3.05
CA ILE A 152 8.53 4.02 -3.00
C ILE A 152 9.38 4.30 -4.24
N LEU A 153 10.23 3.35 -4.66
CA LEU A 153 11.05 3.50 -5.86
C LEU A 153 10.19 3.66 -7.11
N ASN A 154 9.16 2.83 -7.25
CA ASN A 154 8.21 2.92 -8.35
C ASN A 154 7.50 4.29 -8.38
N LEU A 155 7.05 4.80 -7.23
CA LEU A 155 6.44 6.13 -7.15
C LEU A 155 7.41 7.26 -7.49
N ARG A 156 8.68 7.12 -7.07
CA ARG A 156 9.73 8.11 -7.32
C ARG A 156 10.00 8.28 -8.81
N GLU A 157 10.15 7.18 -9.54
CA GLU A 157 10.36 7.22 -10.99
C GLU A 157 9.23 7.92 -11.73
N VAL A 158 7.98 7.71 -11.31
CA VAL A 158 6.83 8.36 -11.92
C VAL A 158 6.77 9.85 -11.61
N TYR A 159 7.11 10.23 -10.38
CA TYR A 159 7.15 11.65 -10.01
C TYR A 159 8.16 12.42 -10.86
N TYR A 160 9.37 11.89 -11.04
CA TYR A 160 10.39 12.55 -11.87
C TYR A 160 10.06 12.51 -13.36
N LYS A 161 9.45 11.43 -13.85
CA LYS A 161 9.06 11.36 -15.26
C LYS A 161 8.01 12.41 -15.61
N SER A 162 6.98 12.57 -14.77
CA SER A 162 5.96 13.60 -15.00
C SER A 162 6.56 15.01 -15.02
N PHE A 163 7.53 15.26 -14.15
CA PHE A 163 8.26 16.54 -14.13
C PHE A 163 9.10 16.75 -15.39
N LYS A 164 9.78 15.70 -15.89
CA LYS A 164 10.55 15.77 -17.13
C LYS A 164 9.63 16.04 -18.33
N ASP A 165 8.51 15.33 -18.43
CA ASP A 165 7.54 15.50 -19.52
C ASP A 165 6.93 16.93 -19.52
N GLU A 166 6.76 17.56 -18.36
CA GLU A 166 6.34 18.97 -18.23
C GLU A 166 7.43 19.95 -18.66
N CYS A 167 8.70 19.68 -18.32
CA CYS A 167 9.83 20.52 -18.67
C CYS A 167 10.16 20.45 -20.18
N ASP A 168 10.19 19.24 -20.76
CA ASP A 168 10.41 19.05 -22.19
C ASP A 168 9.29 19.74 -23.01
N ARG A 169 8.03 19.67 -22.54
CA ARG A 169 6.92 20.39 -23.18
C ARG A 169 7.07 21.91 -23.08
N SER A 170 7.60 22.45 -21.97
CA SER A 170 7.85 23.89 -21.83
C SER A 170 8.95 24.40 -22.77
N VAL A 171 9.93 23.56 -23.10
CA VAL A 171 10.99 23.88 -24.07
C VAL A 171 10.43 23.89 -25.51
N ASP A 172 9.61 22.91 -25.89
CA ASP A 172 8.96 22.89 -27.21
C ASP A 172 8.07 24.13 -27.42
N TYR A 173 7.31 24.58 -26.40
CA TYR A 173 6.50 25.80 -26.51
C TYR A 173 7.35 27.07 -26.68
N ASN A 174 8.52 27.16 -26.03
CA ASN A 174 9.40 28.32 -26.20
C ASN A 174 10.04 28.35 -27.60
N ILE A 175 10.38 27.18 -28.16
CA ILE A 175 10.92 27.09 -29.53
C ILE A 175 9.85 27.47 -30.57
N ASP A 176 8.59 27.07 -30.37
CA ASP A 176 7.48 27.47 -31.25
C ASP A 176 7.16 28.98 -31.15
N ILE A 177 7.35 29.62 -29.99
CA ILE A 177 7.15 31.07 -29.81
C ILE A 177 8.28 31.88 -30.47
N ASP A 178 9.54 31.48 -30.31
CA ASP A 178 10.70 32.15 -30.97
C ASP A 178 10.63 32.07 -32.50
N LEU A 179 9.94 31.07 -33.07
CA LEU A 179 9.69 30.95 -34.51
C LEU A 179 8.54 31.83 -35.03
N ILE A 180 7.70 32.38 -34.15
CA ILE A 180 6.57 33.28 -34.50
C ILE A 180 6.97 34.76 -34.36
N GLU A 181 8.01 35.07 -33.60
CA GLU A 181 8.46 36.45 -33.32
C GLU A 181 9.23 37.23 -34.42
N PRO A 182 9.60 36.72 -35.61
CA PRO A 182 10.23 37.58 -36.63
C PRO A 182 9.25 38.39 -37.49
N TRP A 183 7.93 38.34 -37.24
CA TRP A 183 6.91 39.01 -38.09
C TRP A 183 6.28 40.28 -37.50
N PHE A 184 6.73 40.76 -36.34
CA PHE A 184 6.10 41.89 -35.62
C PHE A 184 7.03 43.11 -35.42
N GLU A 185 8.02 43.31 -36.29
CA GLU A 185 8.99 44.43 -36.21
C GLU A 185 8.98 45.41 -37.40
N GLU A 186 7.97 45.40 -38.27
CA GLU A 186 7.81 46.47 -39.28
C GLU A 186 6.37 46.98 -39.34
N GLU A 187 6.05 48.01 -38.57
CA GLU A 187 5.16 49.12 -38.95
C GLU A 187 5.35 50.36 -38.05
#